data_AF-A0A7J8GRM4-F1
#
_entry.id   AF-A0A7J8GRM4-F1
#
_cell.length_a   1.000
_cell.length_b   1.000
_cell.length_c   1.000
_cell.angle_alpha   90.00
_cell.angle_beta   90.00
_cell.angle_gamma   90.00
#
_symmetry.space_group_name_H-M   'P 1'
#
loop_
_entity.id
_entity.type
_entity.pdbx_description
1 polymer ?
#
loop_
_entity_poly.entity_id
_entity_poly.type
_entity_poly.pdbx_seq_one_letter_code
_entity_poly.pdbx_strand_id
1 'polypeptide(L)'
;MCIRKNKVAGNPCPICRDHKLHVDFRNVKLLEQFVCAHTGIIFHAPYTGVCMKQHKKLTQAIQKARDHGLLSYHIPQVEPRDLDFSNSHGAVSATPPAPTLVSGDPWYPWYSWKPPPERELSRLRRLYQGHLREESGPPPESVREAPLTAGASIEQAGSQSPL
;
A
#
# COMPACT_ATOMS: atom_id res chain seq x y z
N MET A 1 28.70 -3.29 -10.59
CA MET A 1 28.80 -2.18 -9.60
C MET A 1 30.27 -1.76 -9.47
N CYS A 2 30.57 -0.46 -9.42
CA CYS A 2 31.96 0.05 -9.38
C CYS A 2 32.57 0.16 -7.98
N ILE A 3 31.76 0.34 -6.94
CA ILE A 3 32.22 0.44 -5.54
C ILE A 3 31.84 -0.85 -4.82
N ARG A 4 32.82 -1.57 -4.28
CA ARG A 4 32.64 -2.83 -3.53
C ARG A 4 33.35 -2.70 -2.18
N LYS A 5 32.63 -2.83 -1.06
CA LYS A 5 33.20 -2.74 0.30
C LYS A 5 34.18 -1.55 0.45
N ASN A 6 33.75 -0.35 0.00
CA ASN A 6 34.53 0.90 -0.02
C ASN A 6 35.75 0.97 -0.96
N LYS A 7 36.00 -0.04 -1.80
CA LYS A 7 37.03 0.00 -2.84
C LYS A 7 36.41 0.32 -4.21
N VAL A 8 36.98 1.29 -4.92
CA VAL A 8 36.57 1.69 -6.28
C VAL A 8 37.33 0.84 -7.30
N ALA A 9 36.64 0.30 -8.30
CA ALA A 9 37.27 -0.43 -9.41
C ALA A 9 38.16 0.48 -10.27
N GLY A 10 39.16 -0.07 -10.97
CA GLY A 10 40.17 0.71 -11.71
C GLY A 10 39.59 1.65 -12.79
N ASN A 11 38.53 1.24 -13.49
CA ASN A 11 37.78 2.11 -14.40
C ASN A 11 36.35 2.32 -13.85
N PRO A 12 36.15 3.31 -12.95
CA PRO A 12 34.83 3.59 -12.39
C PRO A 12 33.93 4.32 -13.37
N CYS A 13 32.61 4.17 -13.16
CA CYS A 13 31.62 4.88 -13.95
C CYS A 13 31.71 6.41 -13.75
N PRO A 14 31.24 7.26 -14.69
CA PRO A 14 31.31 8.72 -14.56
C PRO A 14 30.75 9.27 -13.24
N ILE A 15 29.66 8.66 -12.75
CA ILE A 15 29.02 9.00 -11.46
C ILE A 15 29.80 8.44 -10.27
N CYS A 16 30.45 7.30 -10.44
CA CYS A 16 31.14 6.57 -9.37
C CYS A 16 32.57 7.10 -9.13
N ARG A 17 33.13 7.81 -10.12
CA ARG A 17 34.47 8.39 -10.07
C ARG A 17 34.52 9.64 -9.20
N ASP A 18 33.46 10.44 -9.21
CA ASP A 18 33.36 11.67 -8.42
C ASP A 18 32.39 11.48 -7.25
N HIS A 19 32.90 11.58 -6.01
CA HIS A 19 32.10 11.47 -4.79
C HIS A 19 31.20 12.68 -4.53
N LYS A 20 31.46 13.83 -5.17
CA LYS A 20 30.61 15.03 -5.03
C LYS A 20 29.31 14.90 -5.84
N LEU A 21 29.28 14.00 -6.82
CA LEU A 21 28.13 13.79 -7.68
C LEU A 21 27.08 12.90 -7.00
N HIS A 22 26.09 13.54 -6.40
CA HIS A 22 24.98 12.87 -5.74
C HIS A 22 23.78 12.77 -6.68
N VAL A 23 23.33 11.53 -6.93
CA VAL A 23 22.15 11.23 -7.73
C VAL A 23 20.90 11.47 -6.88
N ASP A 24 20.35 12.67 -7.02
CA ASP A 24 19.11 13.11 -6.36
C ASP A 24 18.09 13.58 -7.41
N PHE A 25 16.81 13.44 -7.09
CA PHE A 25 15.69 13.91 -7.92
C PHE A 25 15.63 15.44 -8.07
N ARG A 26 16.28 16.18 -7.17
CA ARG A 26 16.36 17.66 -7.18
C ARG A 26 17.35 18.19 -8.21
N ASN A 27 18.35 17.38 -8.57
CA ASN A 27 19.45 17.79 -9.46
C ASN A 27 19.07 17.61 -10.93
N VAL A 28 18.08 18.38 -11.40
CA VAL A 28 17.51 18.26 -12.75
C VAL A 28 18.59 18.35 -13.84
N LYS A 29 19.52 19.31 -13.74
CA LYS A 29 20.64 19.49 -14.70
C LYS A 29 21.52 18.24 -14.87
N LEU A 30 21.67 17.44 -13.81
CA LEU A 30 22.41 16.18 -13.89
C LEU A 30 21.56 15.10 -14.57
N LEU A 31 20.28 14.99 -14.19
CA LEU A 31 19.38 13.97 -14.70
C LEU A 31 19.07 14.14 -16.19
N GLU A 32 18.95 15.39 -16.66
CA GLU A 32 18.74 15.73 -18.08
C GLU A 32 19.82 15.14 -18.99
N GLN A 33 21.07 15.05 -18.55
CA GLN A 33 22.17 14.47 -19.33
C GLN A 33 21.98 12.97 -19.62
N PHE A 34 21.20 12.28 -18.79
CA PHE A 34 20.92 10.84 -18.94
C PHE A 34 19.59 10.58 -19.67
N VAL A 35 18.93 11.63 -20.19
CA VAL A 35 17.66 11.56 -20.92
C VAL A 35 17.86 12.17 -22.30
N CYS A 36 17.25 11.58 -23.33
CA CYS A 36 17.26 12.17 -24.66
C CYS A 36 16.37 13.42 -24.69
N ALA A 37 16.92 14.57 -25.10
CA ALA A 37 16.19 15.84 -25.20
C ALA A 37 14.99 15.80 -26.17
N HIS A 38 15.05 14.95 -27.20
CA HIS A 38 14.03 14.88 -28.25
C HIS A 38 12.94 13.84 -27.93
N THR A 39 13.32 12.66 -27.42
CA THR A 39 12.38 11.56 -27.18
C THR A 39 11.93 11.44 -25.73
N GLY A 40 12.62 12.07 -24.78
CA GLY A 40 12.36 11.92 -23.35
C GLY A 40 12.67 10.51 -22.81
N ILE A 41 13.35 9.66 -23.58
CA ILE A 41 13.72 8.30 -23.18
C ILE A 41 15.04 8.33 -22.40
N ILE A 42 15.10 7.54 -21.31
CA ILE A 42 16.32 7.39 -20.49
C ILE A 42 17.32 6.54 -21.26
N PHE A 43 18.57 6.99 -21.36
CA PHE A 43 19.62 6.22 -22.01
C PHE A 43 19.96 4.95 -21.22
N HIS A 44 20.20 3.85 -21.94
CA HIS A 44 20.58 2.58 -21.34
C HIS A 44 21.99 2.65 -20.73
N ALA A 45 22.25 1.79 -19.76
CA ALA A 45 23.52 1.79 -19.04
C ALA A 45 24.77 1.54 -19.92
N PRO A 46 24.76 0.65 -20.94
CA PRO A 46 25.86 0.53 -21.89
C PRO A 46 26.15 1.81 -22.69
N TYR A 47 25.11 2.59 -23.03
CA TYR A 47 25.26 3.86 -23.74
C TYR A 47 25.93 4.93 -22.88
N THR A 48 25.52 5.02 -21.62
CA THR A 48 25.99 6.04 -20.67
C THR A 48 27.27 5.65 -19.93
N GLY A 49 27.69 4.37 -20.02
CA GLY A 49 28.83 3.84 -19.28
C GLY A 49 28.63 3.78 -17.76
N VAL A 50 27.40 3.88 -17.27
CA VAL A 50 27.10 3.84 -15.83
C VAL A 50 26.90 2.41 -15.34
N CYS A 51 27.32 2.12 -14.11
CA CYS A 51 27.09 0.79 -13.56
C CYS A 51 25.60 0.56 -13.24
N MET A 52 25.11 -0.68 -13.33
CA MET A 52 23.69 -1.01 -13.12
C MET A 52 23.12 -0.50 -11.78
N LYS A 53 23.94 -0.46 -10.72
CA LYS A 53 23.54 0.09 -9.41
C LYS A 53 23.19 1.58 -9.51
N GLN A 54 24.01 2.36 -10.23
CA GLN A 54 23.74 3.78 -10.44
C GLN A 54 22.65 4.00 -11.49
N HIS A 55 22.60 3.16 -12.54
CA HIS A 55 21.51 3.22 -13.51
C HIS A 55 20.14 3.06 -12.84
N LYS A 56 19.97 2.06 -11.97
CA LYS A 56 18.73 1.87 -11.20
C LYS A 56 18.38 3.09 -10.34
N LYS A 57 19.38 3.69 -9.68
CA LYS A 57 19.20 4.91 -8.88
C LYS A 57 18.83 6.12 -9.74
N LEU A 58 19.45 6.28 -10.91
CA LEU A 58 19.11 7.31 -11.88
C LEU A 58 17.68 7.16 -12.37
N THR A 59 17.26 5.96 -12.78
CA THR A 59 15.88 5.71 -13.24
C THR A 59 14.87 6.06 -12.15
N GLN A 60 15.13 5.67 -10.89
CA GLN A 60 14.29 6.04 -9.75
C GLN A 60 14.27 7.55 -9.50
N ALA A 61 15.42 8.22 -9.56
CA ALA A 61 15.53 9.66 -9.37
C ALA A 61 14.84 10.45 -10.50
N ILE A 62 14.97 10.01 -11.76
CA ILE A 62 14.30 10.59 -12.93
C ILE A 62 12.79 10.42 -12.80
N GLN A 63 12.31 9.21 -12.47
CA GLN A 63 10.89 8.97 -12.26
C GLN A 63 10.34 9.86 -11.15
N LYS A 64 11.02 9.88 -10.00
CA LYS A 64 10.66 10.75 -8.89
C LYS A 64 10.67 12.23 -9.28
N ALA A 65 11.64 12.69 -10.08
CA ALA A 65 11.69 14.06 -10.57
C ALA A 65 10.50 14.40 -11.50
N ARG A 66 10.04 13.44 -12.32
CA ARG A 66 8.83 13.58 -13.14
C ARG A 66 7.57 13.64 -12.28
N ASP A 67 7.46 12.76 -11.27
CA ASP A 67 6.32 12.72 -10.35
C ASP A 67 6.21 14.02 -9.53
N HIS A 68 7.35 14.63 -9.18
CA HIS A 68 7.40 15.94 -8.51
C HIS A 68 7.30 17.14 -9.46
N GLY A 69 7.20 16.93 -10.78
CA GLY A 69 7.12 18.01 -11.77
C GLY A 69 8.41 18.83 -11.96
N LEU A 70 9.56 18.34 -11.48
CA LEU A 70 10.86 19.01 -11.65
C LEU A 70 11.48 18.77 -13.03
N LEU A 71 11.18 17.62 -13.63
CA LEU A 71 11.69 17.23 -14.94
C LEU A 71 10.54 17.13 -15.95
N SER A 72 10.57 17.98 -16.98
CA SER A 72 9.56 17.98 -18.03
C SER A 72 9.59 16.70 -18.85
N TYR A 73 8.42 16.17 -19.18
CA TYR A 73 8.26 15.06 -20.11
C TYR A 73 6.94 15.22 -20.88
N HIS A 74 6.82 14.54 -22.01
CA HIS A 74 5.60 14.58 -22.80
C HIS A 74 4.46 13.83 -22.10
N ILE A 75 3.37 14.55 -21.79
CA ILE A 75 2.13 13.98 -21.24
C ILE A 75 1.09 14.05 -22.36
N PRO A 76 0.65 12.92 -22.92
CA PRO A 76 -0.38 12.92 -23.93
C PRO A 76 -1.72 13.38 -23.34
N GLN A 77 -2.52 14.06 -24.15
CA GLN A 77 -3.94 14.25 -23.84
C GLN A 77 -4.63 12.89 -24.03
N VAL A 78 -5.38 12.47 -23.02
CA VAL A 78 -6.09 11.18 -23.00
C VAL A 78 -7.57 11.49 -22.84
N GLU A 79 -8.39 10.79 -23.63
CA GLU A 79 -9.84 10.93 -23.53
C GLU A 79 -10.35 10.43 -22.16
N PRO A 80 -11.47 10.99 -21.67
CA PRO A 80 -12.12 10.50 -20.46
C PRO A 80 -12.40 8.99 -20.54
N ARG A 81 -12.31 8.31 -19.38
CA ARG A 81 -12.60 6.87 -19.28
C ARG A 81 -14.04 6.55 -19.72
N ASP A 82 -14.98 7.34 -19.25
CA ASP A 82 -16.42 7.15 -19.43
C ASP A 82 -16.98 8.29 -20.29
N LEU A 83 -17.93 7.97 -21.18
CA LEU A 83 -18.60 8.97 -22.03
C LEU A 83 -19.76 9.66 -21.30
N ASP A 84 -20.42 8.93 -20.40
CA ASP A 84 -21.54 9.40 -19.61
C ASP A 84 -21.09 9.69 -18.19
N PHE A 85 -21.20 10.95 -17.76
CA PHE A 85 -20.85 11.37 -16.40
C PHE A 85 -22.07 11.38 -15.46
N SER A 86 -23.13 10.65 -15.82
CA SER A 86 -24.34 10.57 -15.01
C SER A 86 -24.09 9.71 -13.76
N ASN A 87 -24.36 10.28 -12.59
CA ASN A 87 -24.33 9.60 -11.31
C ASN A 87 -25.72 9.13 -10.85
N SER A 88 -26.66 8.95 -11.79
CA SER A 88 -28.03 8.53 -11.49
C SER A 88 -28.17 7.04 -11.17
N HIS A 89 -27.12 6.23 -11.40
CA HIS A 89 -27.18 4.79 -11.17
C HIS A 89 -27.09 4.45 -9.67
N GLY A 90 -27.90 3.49 -9.23
CA GLY A 90 -28.00 3.03 -7.84
C GLY A 90 -26.67 2.61 -7.19
N ALA A 91 -25.67 2.21 -7.98
CA ALA A 91 -24.36 1.82 -7.47
C ALA A 91 -23.49 2.99 -6.98
N VAL A 92 -23.73 4.20 -7.49
CA VAL A 92 -23.00 5.42 -7.08
C VAL A 92 -23.86 6.37 -6.25
N SER A 93 -25.18 6.29 -6.41
CA SER A 93 -26.12 7.03 -5.56
C SER A 93 -26.39 6.30 -4.24
N ALA A 94 -27.00 7.00 -3.28
CA ALA A 94 -27.43 6.36 -2.04
C ALA A 94 -28.53 5.31 -2.30
N THR A 95 -28.26 4.05 -1.97
CA THR A 95 -29.26 2.98 -2.01
C THR A 95 -30.17 3.10 -0.78
N PRO A 96 -31.50 3.10 -0.94
CA PRO A 96 -32.42 3.10 0.19
C PRO A 96 -32.09 1.96 1.17
N PRO A 97 -31.98 2.24 2.47
CA PRO A 97 -31.61 1.21 3.45
C PRO A 97 -32.75 0.20 3.58
N ALA A 98 -32.39 -1.08 3.66
CA ALA A 98 -33.35 -2.12 3.97
C ALA A 98 -33.91 -1.93 5.39
N PRO A 99 -35.15 -2.35 5.68
CA PRO A 99 -35.75 -2.21 7.01
C PRO A 99 -34.91 -2.83 8.13
N THR A 100 -34.24 -3.96 7.88
CA THR A 100 -33.33 -4.64 8.81
C THR A 100 -32.12 -3.78 9.17
N LEU A 101 -31.59 -3.02 8.20
CA LEU A 101 -30.50 -2.08 8.46
C LEU A 101 -30.95 -0.90 9.33
N VAL A 102 -32.21 -0.46 9.17
CA VAL A 102 -32.80 0.63 9.99
C VAL A 102 -33.07 0.15 11.42
N SER A 103 -33.51 -1.09 11.61
CA SER A 103 -33.74 -1.67 12.94
C SER A 103 -32.45 -2.11 13.66
N GLY A 104 -31.32 -2.19 12.93
CA GLY A 104 -30.06 -2.72 13.46
C GLY A 104 -30.03 -4.24 13.55
N ASP A 105 -31.02 -4.92 12.97
CA ASP A 105 -31.09 -6.37 12.94
C ASP A 105 -30.18 -6.94 11.83
N PRO A 106 -29.67 -8.18 12.00
CA PRO A 106 -29.00 -8.86 10.91
C PRO A 106 -29.91 -9.00 9.69
N TRP A 107 -29.29 -9.01 8.50
CA TRP A 107 -30.03 -9.09 7.24
C TRP A 107 -30.98 -10.30 7.16
N TYR A 108 -30.56 -11.42 7.75
CA TYR A 108 -31.40 -12.60 7.89
C TYR A 108 -31.59 -13.02 9.35
N PRO A 109 -32.79 -13.47 9.75
CA PRO A 109 -33.07 -13.87 11.13
C PRO A 109 -32.26 -15.08 11.65
N TRP A 110 -31.58 -15.83 10.77
CA TRP A 110 -30.77 -17.00 11.14
C TRP A 110 -29.29 -16.66 11.39
N TYR A 111 -28.88 -15.39 11.19
CA TYR A 111 -27.55 -14.92 11.60
C TYR A 111 -27.43 -14.84 13.13
N SER A 112 -28.51 -14.45 13.82
CA SER A 112 -28.58 -14.48 15.27
C SER A 112 -28.70 -15.92 15.78
N TRP A 113 -27.98 -16.25 16.85
CA TRP A 113 -28.11 -17.52 17.52
C TRP A 113 -29.55 -17.70 18.05
N LYS A 114 -30.18 -18.82 17.67
CA LYS A 114 -31.49 -19.23 18.16
C LYS A 114 -31.37 -20.59 18.83
N PRO A 115 -31.80 -20.74 20.10
CA PRO A 115 -31.75 -22.03 20.77
C PRO A 115 -32.69 -23.03 20.07
N PRO A 116 -32.18 -24.20 19.63
CA PRO A 116 -33.03 -25.25 19.06
C PRO A 116 -34.02 -25.81 20.11
N PRO A 117 -35.18 -26.34 19.67
CA PRO A 117 -36.15 -26.92 20.60
C PRO A 117 -35.59 -28.20 21.25
N GLU A 118 -35.88 -28.38 22.55
CA GLU A 118 -35.34 -29.47 23.38
C GLU A 118 -35.65 -30.87 22.81
N ARG A 119 -36.78 -31.02 22.11
CA ARG A 119 -37.15 -32.26 21.42
C ARG A 119 -36.13 -32.64 20.33
N GLU A 120 -35.61 -31.66 19.60
CA GLU A 120 -34.61 -31.88 18.54
C GLU A 120 -33.24 -32.14 19.15
N LEU A 121 -32.87 -31.41 20.20
CA LEU A 121 -31.66 -31.67 20.98
C LEU A 121 -31.66 -33.10 21.54
N SER A 122 -32.78 -33.55 22.12
CA SER A 122 -32.97 -34.92 22.61
C SER A 122 -32.83 -35.97 21.50
N ARG A 123 -33.41 -35.71 20.32
CA ARG A 123 -33.27 -36.57 19.14
C ARG A 123 -31.81 -36.68 18.69
N LEU A 124 -31.07 -35.57 18.67
CA LEU A 124 -29.65 -35.53 18.31
C LEU A 124 -28.76 -36.21 19.35
N ARG A 125 -28.99 -35.97 20.65
CA ARG A 125 -28.31 -36.65 21.76
C ARG A 125 -28.45 -38.16 21.67
N ARG A 126 -29.62 -38.64 21.24
CA ARG A 126 -29.87 -40.07 20.98
C ARG A 126 -29.18 -40.58 19.73
N LEU A 127 -29.11 -39.78 18.66
CA LEU A 127 -28.52 -40.20 17.39
C LEU A 127 -26.98 -40.33 17.46
N TYR A 128 -26.33 -39.46 18.24
CA TYR A 128 -24.87 -39.37 18.29
C TYR A 128 -24.25 -39.90 19.61
N GLN A 129 -24.98 -40.74 20.36
CA GLN A 129 -24.53 -41.28 21.66
C GLN A 129 -23.08 -41.81 21.60
N GLY A 130 -22.26 -41.39 22.57
CA GLY A 130 -20.84 -41.76 22.65
C GLY A 130 -19.87 -40.84 21.91
N HIS A 131 -20.37 -39.92 21.06
CA HIS A 131 -19.55 -38.97 20.29
C HIS A 131 -19.95 -37.49 20.48
N LEU A 132 -20.72 -37.16 21.52
CA LEU A 132 -21.13 -35.77 21.81
C LEU A 132 -20.02 -34.96 22.50
N ARG A 133 -19.95 -33.68 22.17
CA ARG A 133 -19.19 -32.66 22.91
C ARG A 133 -20.11 -31.89 23.88
N GLU A 134 -19.50 -31.09 24.76
CA GLU A 134 -20.22 -30.18 25.64
C GLU A 134 -21.03 -29.15 24.84
N GLU A 135 -22.27 -28.88 25.28
CA GLU A 135 -23.17 -27.94 24.62
C GLU A 135 -22.65 -26.51 24.80
N SER A 136 -22.48 -25.79 23.68
CA SER A 136 -22.05 -24.39 23.70
C SER A 136 -23.27 -23.47 23.79
N GLY A 137 -23.26 -22.54 24.74
CA GLY A 137 -24.28 -21.50 24.87
C GLY A 137 -24.23 -20.46 23.73
N PRO A 138 -25.06 -19.41 23.79
CA PRO A 138 -25.02 -18.33 22.81
C PRO A 138 -23.60 -17.74 22.73
N PRO A 139 -23.10 -17.44 21.51
CA PRO A 139 -21.81 -16.80 21.37
C PRO A 139 -21.83 -15.41 22.03
N PRO A 140 -20.69 -14.90 22.52
CA PRO A 140 -20.61 -13.56 23.09
C PRO A 140 -21.00 -12.51 22.03
N GLU A 141 -21.83 -11.53 22.41
CA GLU A 141 -22.36 -10.50 21.50
C GLU A 141 -21.28 -9.61 20.88
N SER A 142 -20.16 -9.46 21.59
CA SER A 142 -18.99 -8.74 21.12
C SER A 142 -17.76 -9.61 21.29
N VAL A 143 -16.87 -9.62 20.30
CA VAL A 143 -15.53 -10.15 20.47
C VAL A 143 -14.82 -9.26 21.50
N ARG A 144 -14.32 -9.84 22.59
CA ARG A 144 -13.45 -9.11 23.52
C ARG A 144 -12.16 -8.78 22.78
N GLU A 145 -11.97 -7.52 22.45
CA GLU A 145 -10.69 -7.02 21.98
C GLU A 145 -9.72 -7.03 23.16
N ALA A 146 -8.67 -7.86 23.10
CA ALA A 146 -7.59 -7.76 24.06
C ALA A 146 -6.93 -6.38 23.90
N PRO A 147 -6.58 -5.67 25.00
CA PRO A 147 -5.84 -4.42 24.87
C PRO A 147 -4.58 -4.69 24.05
N LEU A 148 -4.44 -3.99 22.92
CA LEU A 148 -3.15 -3.88 22.25
C LEU A 148 -2.18 -3.37 23.31
N THR A 149 -1.24 -4.22 23.72
CA THR A 149 -0.19 -3.85 24.65
C THR A 149 0.49 -2.61 24.08
N ALA A 150 0.40 -1.51 24.83
CA ALA A 150 1.15 -0.30 24.58
C ALA A 150 2.65 -0.64 24.66
N GLY A 151 3.21 -1.03 23.52
CA GLY A 151 4.59 -1.38 23.34
C GLY A 151 5.35 -0.19 22.75
N ALA A 152 6.31 0.28 23.55
CA ALA A 152 7.42 1.17 23.20
C ALA A 152 7.12 2.68 23.12
N SER A 153 7.31 3.32 24.28
CA SER A 153 7.89 4.65 24.39
C SER A 153 9.08 4.79 23.44
N ILE A 154 9.05 5.81 22.58
CA ILE A 154 10.25 6.38 21.98
C ILE A 154 10.46 7.73 22.63
N GLU A 155 11.59 7.84 23.33
CA GLU A 155 12.13 9.06 23.90
C GLU A 155 12.19 10.19 22.84
N GLN A 156 11.59 11.33 23.16
CA GLN A 156 11.96 12.62 22.56
C GLN A 156 12.52 13.51 23.66
N ALA A 157 13.84 13.47 23.84
CA ALA A 157 14.59 14.52 24.51
C ALA A 157 14.73 15.69 23.53
N GLY A 158 13.78 16.62 23.58
CA GLY A 158 13.84 17.92 22.91
C GLY A 158 14.40 18.98 23.87
N SER A 159 15.60 19.45 23.57
CA SER A 159 16.26 20.57 24.25
C SER A 159 15.42 21.84 24.20
N GLN A 160 15.23 22.51 25.35
CA GLN A 160 14.84 23.91 25.39
C GLN A 160 15.90 24.72 26.13
N SER A 161 16.48 25.68 25.41
CA SER A 161 17.34 26.74 25.93
C SER A 161 16.49 27.85 26.57
N PRO A 162 17.01 28.60 27.56
CA PRO A 162 16.26 29.63 28.25
C PRO A 162 16.40 31.00 27.56
N LEU A 163 15.31 31.76 27.56
CA LEU A 163 15.29 33.22 27.66
C LEU A 163 14.45 33.59 28.88
#